data_AF-A0A663MPQ9-F1
#
_entry.id   AF-A0A663MPQ9-F1
#
_cell.length_a   1.000
_cell.length_b   1.000
_cell.length_c   1.000
_cell.angle_alpha   90.00
_cell.angle_beta   90.00
_cell.angle_gamma   90.00
#
_symmetry.space_group_name_H-M   'P 1'
#
loop_
_entity.id
_entity.type
_entity.pdbx_description
1 polymer ?
#
loop_
_entity_poly.entity_id
_entity_poly.type
_entity_poly.pdbx_seq_one_letter_code
_entity_poly.pdbx_strand_id
1 'polypeptide(L)'
;LLRLARTRPCPGTPAGARLNHPNVVAARDVPEGMQKLAPNDLPLLAMEYCQGGDLRKYLNQLENCCGLREEAILILLSDIASALRYLHENRIIHRDLKPENIVLQQGEQRLIHKIIDLGYAKELDQGSLCTSFVGTLQYLAPELLEQQKYTVTVDYWSFGTLAFECITGFRPFLPNWQPVQWHTKVRQKSELDIVVSEDLCGEVKFSSSLPRPNNLNSVLAGRLEKWLQLMLMWHPRQRGTDPTYGPNGCFKALDDILNLKLLHVLNMVTGTVHTYPVTEEETLQTVKARIQSDTGIPEQDQELLQEAGLALFSQKLATKHIADSKVNDTAAADTDLLFLFDNQKVAYEAQVALRPHPESVDCILQDPKKNLHFFQLRKVWGQIWHTIRMLKEDCNRLQQGQRAAMMNLLRYNSTLSKMKNSMASLSQQLKAKLDFFKTSIQIDLEKYKEQIEFGISEYDMGQAEVFLHILGPQNVLLTQSWSQDS
;
A
#
# COMPACT_ATOMS: atom_id res chain seq x y z
N LEU A 1 -13.96 -26.63 24.19
CA LEU A 1 -14.90 -25.48 24.34
C LEU A 1 -14.99 -24.98 25.78
N LEU A 2 -15.90 -25.48 26.63
CA LEU A 2 -16.09 -24.95 28.00
C LEU A 2 -14.89 -25.08 28.94
N ARG A 3 -14.06 -26.13 28.78
CA ARG A 3 -12.83 -26.30 29.58
C ARG A 3 -11.74 -25.27 29.23
N LEU A 4 -11.69 -24.79 27.99
CA LEU A 4 -10.73 -23.78 27.52
C LEU A 4 -11.27 -22.36 27.68
N ALA A 5 -12.59 -22.17 27.52
CA ALA A 5 -13.27 -20.92 27.88
C ALA A 5 -13.30 -20.70 29.41
N ARG A 6 -13.07 -21.75 30.21
CA ARG A 6 -12.91 -21.74 31.67
C ARG A 6 -11.58 -22.38 32.10
N THR A 7 -10.47 -22.15 31.39
CA THR A 7 -9.15 -22.72 31.72
C THR A 7 -8.96 -22.74 33.25
N ARG A 8 -8.87 -23.95 33.82
CA ARG A 8 -8.51 -24.07 35.24
C ARG A 8 -7.08 -23.56 35.37
N PRO A 9 -6.80 -22.61 36.27
CA PRO A 9 -5.44 -22.11 36.41
C PRO A 9 -4.52 -23.22 36.91
N CYS A 10 -3.24 -23.14 36.55
CA CYS A 10 -2.17 -23.83 37.28
C CYS A 10 -2.33 -23.57 38.80
N PRO A 11 -1.95 -24.52 39.68
CA PRO A 11 -2.04 -24.30 41.12
C PRO A 11 -1.21 -23.06 41.51
N GLY A 12 -1.88 -21.95 41.84
CA GLY A 12 -1.26 -20.67 42.22
C GLY A 12 -1.84 -19.41 41.54
N THR A 13 -2.64 -19.52 40.49
CA THR A 13 -3.32 -18.37 39.85
C THR A 13 -4.80 -18.26 40.28
N PRO A 14 -5.34 -17.05 40.51
CA PRO A 14 -6.70 -16.87 41.02
C PRO A 14 -7.74 -17.48 40.06
N ALA A 15 -8.76 -18.12 40.62
CA ALA A 15 -9.83 -18.78 39.87
C ALA A 15 -10.59 -17.77 38.98
N GLY A 16 -10.40 -17.82 37.66
CA GLY A 16 -11.15 -16.98 36.70
C GLY A 16 -10.37 -16.34 35.54
N ALA A 17 -9.14 -16.74 35.24
CA ALA A 17 -8.38 -16.17 34.12
C ALA A 17 -8.96 -16.58 32.75
N ARG A 18 -9.92 -15.81 32.24
CA ARG A 18 -10.46 -15.93 30.87
C ARG A 18 -9.39 -15.49 29.86
N LEU A 19 -9.36 -16.12 28.69
CA LEU A 19 -8.61 -15.59 27.55
C LEU A 19 -9.11 -14.17 27.27
N ASN A 20 -8.18 -13.23 27.20
CA ASN A 20 -8.45 -11.82 27.03
C ASN A 20 -7.41 -11.21 26.11
N HIS A 21 -7.78 -11.00 24.84
CA HIS A 21 -6.92 -10.44 23.82
C HIS A 21 -7.79 -9.72 22.78
N PRO A 22 -7.38 -8.55 22.24
CA PRO A 22 -8.19 -7.80 21.27
C PRO A 22 -8.56 -8.62 20.03
N ASN A 23 -7.69 -9.54 19.60
CA ASN A 23 -7.87 -10.38 18.41
C ASN A 23 -8.34 -11.83 18.71
N VAL A 24 -8.85 -12.10 19.92
CA VAL A 24 -9.50 -13.38 20.26
C VAL A 24 -10.89 -13.06 20.79
N VAL A 25 -11.92 -13.77 20.32
CA VAL A 25 -13.30 -13.52 20.78
C VAL A 25 -13.43 -13.80 22.28
N ALA A 26 -13.90 -12.78 23.01
CA ALA A 26 -14.06 -12.87 24.44
C ALA A 26 -15.28 -13.71 24.85
N ALA A 27 -15.08 -14.61 25.81
CA ALA A 27 -16.18 -15.28 26.50
C ALA A 27 -16.93 -14.28 27.39
N ARG A 28 -18.26 -14.33 27.35
CA ARG A 28 -19.18 -13.51 28.15
C ARG A 28 -19.93 -14.38 29.14
N ASP A 29 -20.51 -13.74 30.15
CA ASP A 29 -21.40 -14.40 31.08
C ASP A 29 -22.72 -14.75 30.38
N VAL A 30 -23.23 -15.95 30.66
CA VAL A 30 -24.51 -16.41 30.13
C VAL A 30 -25.61 -15.60 30.81
N PRO A 31 -26.51 -14.93 30.06
CA PRO A 31 -27.59 -14.16 30.64
C PRO A 31 -28.47 -15.02 31.56
N GLU A 32 -28.99 -14.40 32.63
CA GLU A 32 -29.83 -15.09 33.60
C GLU A 32 -31.04 -15.74 32.92
N GLY A 33 -31.34 -16.98 33.34
CA GLY A 33 -32.44 -17.77 32.78
C GLY A 33 -32.13 -18.54 31.49
N MET A 34 -31.12 -18.15 30.70
CA MET A 34 -30.79 -18.87 29.45
C MET A 34 -30.27 -20.29 29.68
N GLN A 35 -29.58 -20.56 30.79
CA GLN A 35 -29.06 -21.90 31.09
C GLN A 35 -30.19 -22.95 31.20
N LYS A 36 -31.41 -22.53 31.57
CA LYS A 36 -32.59 -23.42 31.64
C LYS A 36 -33.11 -23.82 30.25
N LEU A 37 -32.74 -23.08 29.21
CA LEU A 37 -33.09 -23.34 27.81
C LEU A 37 -32.04 -24.20 27.09
N ALA A 38 -30.96 -24.59 27.79
CA ALA A 38 -29.94 -25.45 27.21
C ALA A 38 -30.56 -26.82 26.83
N PRO A 39 -30.22 -27.37 25.65
CA PRO A 39 -30.78 -28.65 25.18
C PRO A 39 -30.35 -29.86 26.02
N ASN A 40 -29.35 -29.68 26.88
CA ASN A 40 -28.79 -30.69 27.77
C ASN A 40 -28.15 -30.01 29.00
N ASP A 41 -27.67 -30.81 29.95
CA ASP A 41 -27.00 -30.32 31.17
C ASP A 41 -25.64 -29.64 30.91
N LEU A 42 -25.22 -29.50 29.65
CA LEU A 42 -23.98 -28.81 29.33
C LEU A 42 -24.15 -27.29 29.47
N PRO A 43 -23.16 -26.58 30.01
CA PRO A 43 -23.22 -25.13 30.11
C PRO A 43 -23.28 -24.46 28.73
N LEU A 44 -23.98 -23.34 28.63
CA LEU A 44 -23.93 -22.50 27.44
C LEU A 44 -22.59 -21.74 27.36
N LEU A 45 -22.12 -21.47 26.14
CA LEU A 45 -20.97 -20.62 25.88
C LEU A 45 -21.47 -19.29 25.29
N ALA A 46 -21.58 -18.27 26.14
CA ALA A 46 -21.84 -16.92 25.67
C ALA A 46 -20.53 -16.25 25.22
N MET A 47 -20.57 -15.52 24.12
CA MET A 47 -19.42 -14.84 23.51
C MET A 47 -19.84 -13.47 23.01
N GLU A 48 -18.88 -12.58 22.77
CA GLU A 48 -19.17 -11.35 22.03
C GLU A 48 -19.64 -11.65 20.60
N TYR A 49 -20.58 -10.85 20.11
CA TYR A 49 -21.09 -10.94 18.74
C TYR A 49 -20.27 -10.04 17.81
N CYS A 50 -19.71 -10.64 16.76
CA CYS A 50 -18.89 -9.95 15.77
C CYS A 50 -19.71 -9.55 14.53
N GLN A 51 -19.95 -8.25 14.34
CA GLN A 51 -20.94 -7.73 13.38
C GLN A 51 -20.57 -7.93 11.89
N GLY A 52 -19.29 -8.07 11.56
CA GLY A 52 -18.80 -8.21 10.17
C GLY A 52 -19.07 -9.59 9.56
N GLY A 53 -19.34 -10.61 10.38
CA GLY A 53 -19.40 -12.01 9.95
C GLY A 53 -18.00 -12.63 9.86
N ASP A 54 -17.90 -13.79 9.22
CA ASP A 54 -16.65 -14.53 9.07
C ASP A 54 -15.82 -14.09 7.85
N LEU A 55 -14.52 -14.39 7.84
CA LEU A 55 -13.60 -14.06 6.75
C LEU A 55 -13.95 -14.80 5.46
N ARG A 56 -14.53 -16.01 5.52
CA ARG A 56 -14.95 -16.74 4.32
C ARG A 56 -16.00 -15.94 3.53
N LYS A 57 -16.91 -15.22 4.21
CA LYS A 57 -17.86 -14.30 3.57
C LYS A 57 -17.14 -13.24 2.71
N TYR A 58 -16.06 -12.65 3.22
CA TYR A 58 -15.27 -11.65 2.49
C TYR A 58 -14.49 -12.26 1.33
N LEU A 59 -13.90 -13.45 1.51
CA LEU A 59 -13.21 -14.17 0.42
C LEU A 59 -14.17 -14.60 -0.70
N ASN A 60 -15.45 -14.79 -0.39
CA ASN A 60 -16.48 -15.16 -1.37
C ASN A 60 -17.09 -13.96 -2.10
N GLN A 61 -16.77 -12.73 -1.70
CA GLN A 61 -17.16 -11.54 -2.45
C GLN A 61 -16.50 -11.57 -3.84
N LEU A 62 -17.28 -11.25 -4.88
CA LEU A 62 -16.84 -11.41 -6.27
C LEU A 62 -15.64 -10.51 -6.58
N GLU A 63 -15.58 -9.34 -5.95
CA GLU A 63 -14.48 -8.38 -6.09
C GLU A 63 -13.14 -8.91 -5.55
N ASN A 64 -13.18 -9.88 -4.64
CA ASN A 64 -12.01 -10.48 -4.00
C ASN A 64 -11.60 -11.81 -4.64
N CYS A 65 -12.15 -12.15 -5.83
CA CYS A 65 -11.87 -13.42 -6.52
C CYS A 65 -10.40 -13.64 -6.89
N CYS A 66 -9.60 -12.56 -6.93
CA CYS A 66 -8.15 -12.59 -7.15
C CYS A 66 -7.39 -12.03 -5.94
N GLY A 67 -7.91 -12.26 -4.74
CA GLY A 67 -7.34 -11.79 -3.48
C GLY A 67 -7.96 -10.50 -2.95
N LEU A 68 -7.78 -10.27 -1.65
CA LEU A 68 -8.17 -9.06 -0.92
C LEU A 68 -7.28 -7.87 -1.31
N ARG A 69 -7.71 -6.66 -0.98
CA ARG A 69 -6.89 -5.44 -1.12
C ARG A 69 -5.70 -5.49 -0.15
N GLU A 70 -4.59 -4.83 -0.53
CA GLU A 70 -3.33 -4.80 0.25
C GLU A 70 -3.54 -4.46 1.73
N GLU A 71 -4.28 -3.38 2.00
CA GLU A 71 -4.56 -2.93 3.37
C GLU A 71 -5.28 -4.00 4.21
N ALA A 72 -6.32 -4.64 3.64
CA ALA A 72 -7.05 -5.70 4.31
C ALA A 72 -6.15 -6.91 4.62
N ILE A 73 -5.19 -7.22 3.73
CA ILE A 73 -4.18 -8.27 3.95
C ILE A 73 -3.27 -7.90 5.12
N LEU A 74 -2.75 -6.68 5.17
CA LEU A 74 -1.85 -6.24 6.25
C LEU A 74 -2.56 -6.22 7.61
N ILE A 75 -3.79 -5.72 7.66
CA ILE A 75 -4.61 -5.72 8.88
C ILE A 75 -4.87 -7.16 9.35
N LEU A 76 -5.26 -8.06 8.44
CA LEU A 76 -5.47 -9.47 8.75
C LEU A 76 -4.20 -10.15 9.27
N LEU A 77 -3.07 -9.94 8.61
CA LEU A 77 -1.78 -10.52 9.02
C LEU A 77 -1.39 -10.04 10.42
N SER A 78 -1.51 -8.74 10.69
CA SER A 78 -1.24 -8.16 12.01
C SER A 78 -2.14 -8.73 13.09
N ASP A 79 -3.46 -8.70 12.88
CA ASP A 79 -4.45 -9.13 13.87
C ASP A 79 -4.32 -10.62 14.21
N ILE A 80 -4.17 -11.48 13.19
CA ILE A 80 -4.12 -12.94 13.37
C ILE A 80 -2.77 -13.40 13.91
N ALA A 81 -1.65 -12.76 13.49
CA ALA A 81 -0.36 -13.03 14.09
C ALA A 81 -0.34 -12.69 15.59
N SER A 82 -0.93 -11.55 15.96
CA SER A 82 -1.09 -11.14 17.35
C SER A 82 -1.92 -12.14 18.16
N ALA A 83 -3.06 -12.57 17.61
CA ALA A 83 -3.92 -13.58 18.24
C ALA A 83 -3.21 -14.93 18.45
N LEU A 84 -2.53 -15.44 17.42
CA LEU A 84 -1.82 -16.72 17.49
C LEU A 84 -0.67 -16.68 18.49
N ARG A 85 0.10 -15.58 18.50
CA ARG A 85 1.17 -15.36 19.48
C ARG A 85 0.63 -15.42 20.90
N TYR A 86 -0.48 -14.72 21.17
CA TYR A 86 -1.16 -14.77 22.46
C TYR A 86 -1.60 -16.18 22.85
N LEU A 87 -2.22 -16.94 21.94
CA LEU A 87 -2.63 -18.32 22.20
C LEU A 87 -1.42 -19.22 22.51
N HIS A 88 -0.35 -19.11 21.73
CA HIS A 88 0.85 -19.94 21.88
C HIS A 88 1.62 -19.62 23.17
N GLU A 89 1.70 -18.35 23.57
CA GLU A 89 2.27 -17.91 24.86
C GLU A 89 1.47 -18.46 26.05
N ASN A 90 0.14 -18.57 25.90
CA ASN A 90 -0.75 -19.22 26.86
C ASN A 90 -0.79 -20.76 26.69
N ARG A 91 0.14 -21.35 25.91
CA ARG A 91 0.26 -22.80 25.66
C ARG A 91 -0.96 -23.45 25.01
N ILE A 92 -1.72 -22.69 24.22
CA ILE A 92 -2.92 -23.15 23.50
C ILE A 92 -2.60 -23.24 22.01
N ILE A 93 -2.79 -24.43 21.42
CA ILE A 93 -2.73 -24.63 19.96
C ILE A 93 -4.15 -24.62 19.41
N HIS A 94 -4.43 -23.86 18.35
CA HIS A 94 -5.77 -23.71 17.76
C HIS A 94 -6.23 -24.95 16.96
N ARG A 95 -5.40 -25.43 16.02
CA ARG A 95 -5.54 -26.64 15.17
C ARG A 95 -6.58 -26.63 14.07
N ASP A 96 -7.57 -25.75 14.12
CA ASP A 96 -8.56 -25.61 13.04
C ASP A 96 -8.62 -24.16 12.55
N LEU A 97 -7.46 -23.52 12.37
CA LEU A 97 -7.43 -22.14 11.87
C LEU A 97 -7.79 -22.14 10.39
N LYS A 98 -8.85 -21.42 10.04
CA LYS A 98 -9.42 -21.33 8.69
C LYS A 98 -10.27 -20.07 8.57
N PRO A 99 -10.62 -19.62 7.35
CA PRO A 99 -11.41 -18.40 7.19
C PRO A 99 -12.76 -18.40 7.91
N GLU A 100 -13.40 -19.55 8.06
CA GLU A 100 -14.67 -19.68 8.80
C GLU A 100 -14.50 -19.45 10.31
N ASN A 101 -13.28 -19.63 10.84
CA ASN A 101 -12.94 -19.44 12.26
C ASN A 101 -12.26 -18.08 12.54
N ILE A 102 -12.32 -17.15 11.59
CA ILE A 102 -11.93 -15.76 11.76
C ILE A 102 -13.16 -14.91 11.54
N VAL A 103 -13.55 -14.13 12.55
CA VAL A 103 -14.68 -13.20 12.46
C VAL A 103 -14.20 -11.76 12.52
N LEU A 104 -14.95 -10.88 11.89
CA LEU A 104 -14.64 -9.46 11.82
C LEU A 104 -15.59 -8.69 12.74
N GLN A 105 -15.01 -7.88 13.63
CA GLN A 105 -15.75 -6.95 14.48
C GLN A 105 -15.54 -5.53 13.99
N GLN A 106 -16.61 -4.75 13.90
CA GLN A 106 -16.52 -3.32 13.62
C GLN A 106 -15.88 -2.61 14.83
N GLY A 107 -14.66 -2.09 14.64
CA GLY A 107 -14.02 -1.16 15.56
C GLY A 107 -14.37 0.29 15.22
N GLU A 108 -13.83 1.22 16.01
CA GLU A 108 -14.08 2.67 15.82
C GLU A 108 -13.55 3.19 14.47
N GLN A 109 -12.43 2.66 14.00
CA GLN A 109 -11.73 3.13 12.80
C GLN A 109 -11.62 2.07 11.69
N ARG A 110 -11.60 0.78 12.06
CA ARG A 110 -11.40 -0.34 11.13
C ARG A 110 -12.12 -1.61 11.57
N LEU A 111 -12.23 -2.58 10.67
CA LEU A 111 -12.57 -3.95 10.99
C LEU A 111 -11.41 -4.63 11.74
N ILE A 112 -11.75 -5.36 12.80
CA ILE A 112 -10.80 -6.08 13.65
C ILE A 112 -11.03 -7.58 13.45
N HIS A 113 -9.99 -8.29 13.03
CA HIS A 113 -10.06 -9.74 12.87
C HIS A 113 -9.84 -10.41 14.24
N LYS A 114 -10.73 -11.36 14.55
CA LYS A 114 -10.70 -12.12 15.80
C LYS A 114 -10.82 -13.61 15.53
N ILE A 115 -9.99 -14.40 16.20
CA ILE A 115 -10.09 -15.87 16.18
C ILE A 115 -11.27 -16.32 17.04
N ILE A 116 -12.06 -17.25 16.53
CA ILE A 116 -13.13 -17.97 17.24
C ILE A 116 -12.85 -19.48 17.27
N ASP A 117 -13.73 -20.22 17.94
CA ASP A 117 -13.79 -21.69 17.93
C ASP A 117 -12.52 -22.40 18.39
N LEU A 118 -12.22 -22.25 19.68
CA LEU A 118 -11.24 -23.05 20.41
C LEU A 118 -11.77 -24.47 20.75
N GLY A 119 -12.66 -25.02 19.92
CA GLY A 119 -13.28 -26.32 20.16
C GLY A 119 -12.34 -27.49 19.97
N TYR A 120 -11.43 -27.36 19.02
CA TYR A 120 -10.35 -28.31 18.74
C TYR A 120 -9.03 -27.94 19.41
N ALA A 121 -8.98 -26.78 20.07
CA ALA A 121 -7.78 -26.32 20.72
C ALA A 121 -7.40 -27.21 21.91
N LYS A 122 -6.12 -27.21 22.30
CA LYS A 122 -5.65 -27.97 23.47
C LYS A 122 -4.41 -27.35 24.11
N GLU A 123 -4.40 -27.44 25.44
CA GLU A 123 -3.31 -27.01 26.33
C GLU A 123 -2.11 -27.96 26.24
N LEU A 124 -0.91 -27.39 26.25
CA LEU A 124 0.36 -28.09 26.20
C LEU A 124 0.90 -28.42 27.60
N ASP A 125 0.20 -29.22 28.42
CA ASP A 125 0.75 -29.68 29.72
C ASP A 125 1.21 -31.15 29.72
N GLN A 126 2.44 -31.33 30.24
CA GLN A 126 3.26 -32.53 30.52
C GLN A 126 3.33 -33.64 29.44
N GLY A 127 4.40 -33.61 28.64
CA GLY A 127 4.78 -34.67 27.68
C GLY A 127 4.38 -34.43 26.22
N SER A 128 4.04 -33.18 25.89
CA SER A 128 3.13 -32.74 24.83
C SER A 128 3.57 -33.03 23.38
N LEU A 129 3.37 -34.28 22.97
CA LEU A 129 3.32 -34.72 21.58
C LEU A 129 1.88 -35.20 21.32
N CYS A 130 1.12 -34.47 20.49
CA CYS A 130 -0.31 -34.72 20.30
C CYS A 130 -0.57 -35.64 19.10
N THR A 131 -1.58 -36.52 19.15
CA THR A 131 -1.86 -37.56 18.11
C THR A 131 -3.30 -37.54 17.57
N SER A 132 -4.14 -36.56 17.94
CA SER A 132 -5.55 -36.52 17.53
C SER A 132 -5.74 -35.98 16.11
N PHE A 133 -6.51 -36.69 15.27
CA PHE A 133 -6.96 -36.25 13.94
C PHE A 133 -8.19 -35.34 14.08
N VAL A 134 -8.00 -34.03 13.99
CA VAL A 134 -9.06 -33.00 14.05
C VAL A 134 -8.72 -31.85 13.11
N GLY A 135 -9.74 -31.18 12.56
CA GLY A 135 -9.59 -29.99 11.72
C GLY A 135 -10.11 -30.16 10.29
N THR A 136 -10.10 -29.06 9.55
CA THR A 136 -10.60 -28.98 8.17
C THR A 136 -9.51 -29.33 7.18
N LEU A 137 -9.69 -30.40 6.40
CA LEU A 137 -8.66 -30.99 5.51
C LEU A 137 -7.95 -29.97 4.61
N GLN A 138 -8.63 -28.89 4.19
CA GLN A 138 -8.07 -27.90 3.28
C GLN A 138 -7.01 -26.97 3.89
N TYR A 139 -6.95 -26.84 5.23
CA TYR A 139 -6.00 -25.99 5.96
C TYR A 139 -5.11 -26.81 6.92
N LEU A 140 -5.26 -28.13 6.89
CA LEU A 140 -4.63 -29.03 7.83
C LEU A 140 -3.14 -29.22 7.48
N ALA A 141 -2.28 -29.17 8.50
CA ALA A 141 -0.86 -29.43 8.32
C ALA A 141 -0.59 -30.91 7.95
N PRO A 142 0.41 -31.22 7.10
CA PRO A 142 0.69 -32.58 6.64
C PRO A 142 0.90 -33.59 7.77
N GLU A 143 1.56 -33.20 8.85
CA GLU A 143 1.85 -34.08 9.99
C GLU A 143 0.58 -34.58 10.71
N LEU A 144 -0.54 -33.84 10.62
CA LEU A 144 -1.83 -34.26 11.15
C LEU A 144 -2.48 -35.34 10.27
N LEU A 145 -2.29 -35.29 8.95
CA LEU A 145 -2.73 -36.33 8.02
C LEU A 145 -1.91 -37.63 8.21
N GLU A 146 -0.63 -37.49 8.52
CA GLU A 146 0.29 -38.60 8.79
C GLU A 146 0.12 -39.18 10.21
N GLN A 147 -0.82 -38.66 11.00
CA GLN A 147 -1.07 -39.04 12.40
C GLN A 147 0.20 -38.99 13.27
N GLN A 148 1.13 -38.10 12.90
CA GLN A 148 2.37 -37.91 13.63
C GLN A 148 2.15 -36.96 14.81
N LYS A 149 3.12 -36.99 15.70
CA LYS A 149 3.17 -36.09 16.84
C LYS A 149 3.45 -34.66 16.36
N TYR A 150 2.63 -33.70 16.78
CA TYR A 150 2.70 -32.31 16.30
C TYR A 150 2.91 -31.27 17.40
N THR A 151 3.23 -30.03 16.99
CA THR A 151 3.52 -28.88 17.86
C THR A 151 2.73 -27.62 17.41
N VAL A 152 3.04 -26.44 17.96
CA VAL A 152 2.45 -25.15 17.54
C VAL A 152 2.58 -24.86 16.04
N THR A 153 3.55 -25.50 15.37
CA THR A 153 3.83 -25.36 13.94
C THR A 153 2.68 -25.78 13.04
N VAL A 154 1.70 -26.53 13.53
CA VAL A 154 0.46 -26.82 12.77
C VAL A 154 -0.35 -25.55 12.50
N ASP A 155 -0.41 -24.63 13.47
CA ASP A 155 -1.10 -23.36 13.29
C ASP A 155 -0.35 -22.44 12.31
N TYR A 156 0.98 -22.58 12.19
CA TYR A 156 1.76 -21.82 11.20
C TYR A 156 1.39 -22.23 9.77
N TRP A 157 1.20 -23.52 9.52
CA TRP A 157 0.73 -23.99 8.22
C TRP A 157 -0.65 -23.46 7.89
N SER A 158 -1.58 -23.58 8.84
CA SER A 158 -2.95 -23.06 8.67
C SER A 158 -2.95 -21.55 8.46
N PHE A 159 -2.10 -20.80 9.15
CA PHE A 159 -1.98 -19.35 8.96
C PHE A 159 -1.35 -18.99 7.61
N GLY A 160 -0.30 -19.71 7.19
CA GLY A 160 0.33 -19.51 5.88
C GLY A 160 -0.61 -19.81 4.72
N THR A 161 -1.38 -20.90 4.80
CA THR A 161 -2.35 -21.29 3.77
C THR A 161 -3.49 -20.27 3.68
N LEU A 162 -3.96 -19.78 4.83
CA LEU A 162 -4.97 -18.72 4.93
C LEU A 162 -4.46 -17.38 4.38
N ALA A 163 -3.25 -16.96 4.75
CA ALA A 163 -2.63 -15.74 4.26
C ALA A 163 -2.45 -15.78 2.73
N PHE A 164 -1.97 -16.91 2.20
CA PHE A 164 -1.84 -17.12 0.76
C PHE A 164 -3.20 -16.98 0.04
N GLU A 165 -4.26 -17.59 0.58
CA GLU A 165 -5.60 -17.48 0.01
C GLU A 165 -6.14 -16.06 0.06
N CYS A 166 -5.87 -15.31 1.13
CA CYS A 166 -6.24 -13.90 1.22
C CYS A 166 -5.50 -13.04 0.18
N ILE A 167 -4.27 -13.39 -0.17
CA ILE A 167 -3.46 -12.66 -1.16
C ILE A 167 -3.88 -12.99 -2.60
N THR A 168 -4.23 -14.25 -2.88
CA THR A 168 -4.38 -14.76 -4.26
C THR A 168 -5.82 -15.14 -4.64
N GLY A 169 -6.72 -15.29 -3.67
CA GLY A 169 -8.09 -15.76 -3.86
C GLY A 169 -8.25 -17.28 -3.93
N PHE A 170 -7.17 -18.06 -3.79
CA PHE A 170 -7.20 -19.52 -3.80
C PHE A 170 -6.13 -20.13 -2.87
N ARG A 171 -6.30 -21.39 -2.45
CA ARG A 171 -5.35 -22.04 -1.54
C ARG A 171 -4.05 -22.46 -2.26
N PRO A 172 -2.90 -22.50 -1.56
CA PRO A 172 -1.59 -22.70 -2.19
C PRO A 172 -1.40 -24.07 -2.84
N PHE A 173 -2.00 -25.13 -2.32
CA PHE A 173 -1.67 -26.50 -2.72
C PHE A 173 -2.91 -27.25 -3.22
N LEU A 174 -3.05 -27.41 -4.54
CA LEU A 174 -4.03 -28.27 -5.22
C LEU A 174 -5.41 -28.35 -4.52
N PRO A 175 -6.15 -27.22 -4.41
CA PRO A 175 -7.29 -27.05 -3.49
C PRO A 175 -8.46 -28.02 -3.65
N ASN A 176 -8.57 -28.68 -4.80
CA ASN A 176 -9.70 -29.54 -5.17
C ASN A 176 -9.31 -31.03 -5.24
N TRP A 177 -8.05 -31.36 -4.94
CA TRP A 177 -7.55 -32.73 -5.01
C TRP A 177 -7.93 -33.51 -3.74
N GLN A 178 -8.16 -34.83 -3.90
CA GLN A 178 -8.45 -35.69 -2.76
C GLN A 178 -7.20 -35.83 -1.86
N PRO A 179 -7.36 -36.02 -0.54
CA PRO A 179 -6.24 -35.99 0.41
C PRO A 179 -5.06 -36.91 0.07
N VAL A 180 -5.32 -38.13 -0.43
CA VAL A 180 -4.27 -39.10 -0.77
C VAL A 180 -3.46 -38.64 -1.99
N GLN A 181 -4.14 -38.16 -3.04
CA GLN A 181 -3.50 -37.64 -4.24
C GLN A 181 -2.75 -36.33 -3.93
N TRP A 182 -3.39 -35.46 -3.15
CA TRP A 182 -2.82 -34.21 -2.66
C TRP A 182 -1.53 -34.47 -1.88
N HIS A 183 -1.56 -35.36 -0.89
CA HIS A 183 -0.38 -35.67 -0.05
C HIS A 183 0.77 -36.21 -0.89
N THR A 184 0.49 -37.16 -1.77
CA THR A 184 1.48 -37.78 -2.66
C THR A 184 2.17 -36.74 -3.56
N LYS A 185 1.40 -35.78 -4.09
CA LYS A 185 1.93 -34.79 -5.03
C LYS A 185 2.62 -33.61 -4.33
N VAL A 186 1.99 -33.05 -3.30
CA VAL A 186 2.51 -31.89 -2.57
C VAL A 186 3.75 -32.23 -1.75
N ARG A 187 3.91 -33.49 -1.30
CA ARG A 187 5.14 -33.96 -0.64
C ARG A 187 6.39 -33.82 -1.52
N GLN A 188 6.24 -33.72 -2.84
CA GLN A 188 7.35 -33.54 -3.79
C GLN A 188 7.85 -32.09 -3.86
N LYS A 189 7.19 -31.15 -3.18
CA LYS A 189 7.56 -29.72 -3.22
C LYS A 189 8.95 -29.47 -2.63
N SER A 190 9.65 -28.49 -3.17
CA SER A 190 10.87 -27.94 -2.59
C SER A 190 10.58 -27.18 -1.29
N GLU A 191 11.61 -26.88 -0.49
CA GLU A 191 11.47 -26.04 0.71
C GLU A 191 10.96 -24.63 0.38
N LEU A 192 11.28 -24.11 -0.81
CA LEU A 192 10.93 -22.77 -1.26
C LEU A 192 9.56 -22.68 -1.95
N ASP A 193 8.96 -23.81 -2.33
CA ASP A 193 7.70 -23.78 -3.09
C ASP A 193 6.55 -23.33 -2.19
N ILE A 194 5.87 -22.24 -2.55
CA ILE A 194 4.70 -21.74 -1.82
C ILE A 194 3.38 -22.05 -2.53
N VAL A 195 3.44 -22.50 -3.79
CA VAL A 195 2.26 -22.86 -4.57
C VAL A 195 2.51 -24.12 -5.40
N VAL A 196 1.51 -24.99 -5.43
CA VAL A 196 1.40 -26.13 -6.33
C VAL A 196 0.03 -26.07 -6.98
N SER A 197 0.00 -25.77 -8.28
CA SER A 197 -1.23 -25.52 -9.02
C SER A 197 -1.30 -26.33 -10.30
N GLU A 198 -2.51 -26.65 -10.73
CA GLU A 198 -2.79 -27.27 -12.02
C GLU A 198 -3.10 -26.17 -13.05
N ASP A 199 -2.47 -26.24 -14.21
CA ASP A 199 -2.70 -25.29 -15.31
C ASP A 199 -3.93 -25.65 -16.17
N LEU A 200 -4.16 -24.91 -17.26
CA LEU A 200 -5.30 -25.16 -18.16
C LEU A 200 -5.16 -26.45 -18.99
N CYS A 201 -3.97 -27.06 -19.02
CA CYS A 201 -3.69 -28.32 -19.69
C CYS A 201 -3.75 -29.53 -18.73
N GLY A 202 -3.92 -29.28 -17.42
CA GLY A 202 -3.89 -30.33 -16.40
C GLY A 202 -2.49 -30.64 -15.87
N GLU A 203 -1.48 -29.84 -16.24
CA GLU A 203 -0.12 -30.04 -15.75
C GLU A 203 0.06 -29.41 -14.37
N VAL A 204 0.68 -30.17 -13.46
CA VAL A 204 0.97 -29.71 -12.11
C VAL A 204 2.28 -28.93 -12.09
N LYS A 205 2.21 -27.64 -11.79
CA LYS A 205 3.34 -26.73 -11.66
C LYS A 205 3.64 -26.42 -10.20
N PHE A 206 4.93 -26.44 -9.85
CA PHE A 206 5.47 -26.02 -8.56
C PHE A 206 6.11 -24.64 -8.74
N SER A 207 5.93 -23.74 -7.78
CA SER A 207 6.58 -22.43 -7.84
C SER A 207 6.88 -21.91 -6.43
N SER A 208 8.03 -21.27 -6.32
CA SER A 208 8.47 -20.50 -5.16
C SER A 208 7.98 -19.06 -5.18
N SER A 209 7.41 -18.62 -6.31
CA SER A 209 6.96 -17.24 -6.51
C SER A 209 5.46 -17.07 -6.24
N LEU A 210 5.11 -15.92 -5.67
CA LEU A 210 3.73 -15.56 -5.37
C LEU A 210 2.94 -15.35 -6.68
N PRO A 211 1.82 -16.07 -6.90
CA PRO A 211 1.06 -15.97 -8.14
C PRO A 211 0.51 -14.58 -8.43
N ARG A 212 0.41 -14.27 -9.73
CA ARG A 212 -0.33 -13.11 -10.25
C ARG A 212 -1.67 -13.59 -10.85
N PRO A 213 -2.72 -12.76 -10.83
CA PRO A 213 -2.76 -11.41 -10.26
C PRO A 213 -2.92 -11.43 -8.74
N ASN A 214 -2.41 -10.40 -8.06
CA ASN A 214 -2.66 -10.09 -6.66
C ASN A 214 -2.62 -8.57 -6.47
N ASN A 215 -3.16 -8.06 -5.36
CA ASN A 215 -3.28 -6.62 -5.10
C ASN A 215 -2.10 -6.03 -4.31
N LEU A 216 -1.00 -6.76 -4.12
CA LEU A 216 0.15 -6.28 -3.34
C LEU A 216 1.11 -5.47 -4.22
N ASN A 217 1.77 -4.49 -3.61
CA ASN A 217 2.90 -3.79 -4.19
C ASN A 217 4.13 -4.70 -4.30
N SER A 218 5.08 -4.32 -5.14
CA SER A 218 6.26 -5.14 -5.48
C SER A 218 7.11 -5.53 -4.27
N VAL A 219 7.27 -4.62 -3.30
CA VAL A 219 8.08 -4.84 -2.09
C VAL A 219 7.38 -5.83 -1.16
N LEU A 220 6.09 -5.61 -0.87
CA LEU A 220 5.31 -6.51 -0.03
C LEU A 220 5.19 -7.90 -0.65
N ALA A 221 4.93 -7.99 -1.95
CA ALA A 221 4.87 -9.28 -2.65
C ALA A 221 6.16 -10.09 -2.45
N GLY A 222 7.34 -9.48 -2.68
CA GLY A 222 8.62 -10.18 -2.51
C GLY A 222 8.97 -10.51 -1.05
N ARG A 223 8.56 -9.69 -0.09
CA ARG A 223 8.78 -9.93 1.35
C ARG A 223 7.85 -11.01 1.90
N LEU A 224 6.56 -10.94 1.57
CA LEU A 224 5.55 -11.91 1.98
C LEU A 224 5.73 -13.25 1.29
N GLU A 225 6.23 -13.29 0.05
CA GLU A 225 6.63 -14.52 -0.62
C GLU A 225 7.65 -15.30 0.21
N LYS A 226 8.74 -14.62 0.62
CA LYS A 226 9.75 -15.22 1.50
C LYS A 226 9.14 -15.66 2.82
N TRP A 227 8.33 -14.81 3.46
CA TRP A 227 7.67 -15.16 4.71
C TRP A 227 6.76 -16.40 4.58
N LEU A 228 6.02 -16.53 3.48
CA LEU A 228 5.19 -17.71 3.18
C LEU A 228 6.02 -18.98 3.03
N GLN A 229 7.27 -18.91 2.57
CA GLN A 229 8.17 -20.09 2.54
C GLN A 229 8.43 -20.64 3.94
N LEU A 230 8.55 -19.77 4.96
CA LEU A 230 8.69 -20.21 6.36
C LEU A 230 7.41 -20.89 6.87
N MET A 231 6.25 -20.34 6.51
CA MET A 231 4.95 -20.78 7.02
C MET A 231 4.45 -22.04 6.33
N LEU A 232 4.69 -22.17 5.02
CA LEU A 232 4.28 -23.28 4.15
C LEU A 232 5.39 -24.34 4.00
N MET A 233 6.36 -24.35 4.90
CA MET A 233 7.40 -25.37 4.99
C MET A 233 6.78 -26.74 5.28
N TRP A 234 7.14 -27.76 4.50
CA TRP A 234 6.64 -29.13 4.73
C TRP A 234 7.18 -29.70 6.04
N HIS A 235 8.50 -29.52 6.31
CA HIS A 235 9.15 -30.10 7.48
C HIS A 235 8.65 -29.47 8.79
N PRO A 236 8.01 -30.24 9.69
CA PRO A 236 7.24 -29.70 10.81
C PRO A 236 8.09 -28.92 11.81
N ARG A 237 9.34 -29.36 12.09
CA ARG A 237 10.22 -28.67 13.05
C ARG A 237 10.93 -27.44 12.48
N GLN A 238 11.08 -27.37 11.16
CA GLN A 238 11.74 -26.23 10.50
C GLN A 238 10.73 -25.13 10.17
N ARG A 239 9.44 -25.49 10.02
CA ARG A 239 8.36 -24.53 9.79
C ARG A 239 8.35 -23.43 10.84
N GLY A 240 8.29 -22.19 10.38
CA GLY A 240 8.33 -20.99 11.21
C GLY A 240 9.70 -20.64 11.80
N THR A 241 10.78 -21.34 11.39
CA THR A 241 12.16 -21.00 11.79
C THR A 241 12.72 -19.94 10.87
N ASP A 242 12.96 -18.75 11.42
CA ASP A 242 13.53 -17.64 10.67
C ASP A 242 15.07 -17.69 10.70
N PRO A 243 15.77 -17.39 9.59
CA PRO A 243 17.23 -17.36 9.56
C PRO A 243 17.87 -16.39 10.56
N THR A 244 17.19 -15.31 10.91
CA THR A 244 17.67 -14.26 11.83
C THR A 244 17.18 -14.50 13.25
N TYR A 245 15.89 -14.84 13.41
CA TYR A 245 15.25 -14.96 14.73
C TYR A 245 15.19 -16.39 15.28
N GLY A 246 15.58 -17.40 14.50
CA GLY A 246 15.59 -18.80 14.92
C GLY A 246 14.18 -19.43 14.98
N PRO A 247 14.00 -20.52 15.77
CA PRO A 247 12.75 -21.27 15.81
C PRO A 247 11.60 -20.43 16.39
N ASN A 248 10.42 -20.51 15.78
CA ASN A 248 9.26 -19.64 16.07
C ASN A 248 9.50 -18.15 15.78
N GLY A 249 10.55 -17.82 15.04
CA GLY A 249 10.90 -16.46 14.62
C GLY A 249 9.98 -15.86 13.55
N CYS A 250 9.08 -16.65 12.95
CA CYS A 250 8.21 -16.20 11.85
C CYS A 250 7.29 -15.02 12.21
N PHE A 251 6.91 -14.86 13.48
CA PHE A 251 6.11 -13.72 13.93
C PHE A 251 6.92 -12.43 13.96
N LYS A 252 8.19 -12.47 14.40
CA LYS A 252 9.09 -11.30 14.35
C LYS A 252 9.45 -10.94 12.91
N ALA A 253 9.69 -11.95 12.07
CA ALA A 253 9.89 -11.73 10.64
C ALA A 253 8.70 -11.05 9.97
N LEU A 254 7.47 -11.36 10.40
CA LEU A 254 6.27 -10.65 9.93
C LEU A 254 6.18 -9.23 10.50
N ASP A 255 6.51 -9.04 11.78
CA ASP A 255 6.53 -7.70 12.40
C ASP A 255 7.49 -6.75 11.62
N ASP A 256 8.64 -7.25 11.15
CA ASP A 256 9.55 -6.46 10.31
C ASP A 256 8.90 -6.02 8.99
N ILE A 257 8.07 -6.87 8.38
CA ILE A 257 7.34 -6.56 7.14
C ILE A 257 6.23 -5.54 7.44
N LEU A 258 5.46 -5.76 8.51
CA LEU A 258 4.33 -4.92 8.90
C LEU A 258 4.75 -3.51 9.38
N ASN A 259 6.00 -3.37 9.85
CA ASN A 259 6.54 -2.08 10.30
C ASN A 259 7.31 -1.33 9.20
N LEU A 260 7.34 -1.84 7.97
CA LEU A 260 7.91 -1.11 6.84
C LEU A 260 7.09 0.14 6.55
N LYS A 261 7.79 1.27 6.42
CA LYS A 261 7.24 2.49 5.83
C LYS A 261 7.54 2.47 4.34
N LEU A 262 6.50 2.47 3.52
CA LEU A 262 6.61 2.36 2.06
C LEU A 262 6.21 3.68 1.42
N LEU A 263 7.03 4.15 0.49
CA LEU A 263 6.75 5.30 -0.35
C LEU A 263 6.40 4.83 -1.75
N HIS A 264 5.25 5.25 -2.27
CA HIS A 264 4.81 4.91 -3.62
C HIS A 264 5.03 6.09 -4.55
N VAL A 265 5.73 5.87 -5.66
CA VAL A 265 6.04 6.89 -6.66
C VAL A 265 5.56 6.41 -8.03
N LEU A 266 4.56 7.08 -8.58
CA LEU A 266 4.11 6.89 -9.96
C LEU A 266 4.99 7.71 -10.90
N ASN A 267 5.77 7.04 -11.73
CA ASN A 267 6.50 7.68 -12.81
C ASN A 267 5.53 8.06 -13.93
N MET A 268 5.28 9.35 -14.13
CA MET A 268 4.35 9.84 -15.15
C MET A 268 4.90 9.69 -16.57
N VAL A 269 6.20 9.41 -16.74
CA VAL A 269 6.83 9.14 -18.03
C VAL A 269 6.48 7.73 -18.52
N THR A 270 6.57 6.74 -17.65
CA THR A 270 6.40 5.32 -18.00
C THR A 270 5.06 4.74 -17.56
N GLY A 271 4.34 5.44 -16.68
CA GLY A 271 3.12 4.99 -16.00
C GLY A 271 3.33 3.85 -15.00
N THR A 272 4.56 3.61 -14.56
CA THR A 272 4.90 2.54 -13.61
C THR A 272 4.97 3.05 -12.18
N VAL A 273 4.43 2.28 -11.23
CA VAL A 273 4.55 2.58 -9.79
C VAL A 273 5.78 1.91 -9.23
N HIS A 274 6.68 2.71 -8.65
CA HIS A 274 7.85 2.26 -7.92
C HIS A 274 7.58 2.39 -6.42
N THR A 275 7.91 1.35 -5.65
CA THR A 275 7.72 1.34 -4.19
C THR A 275 9.06 1.26 -3.50
N TYR A 276 9.32 2.22 -2.60
CA TYR A 276 10.59 2.33 -1.88
C TYR A 276 10.35 2.15 -0.38
N PRO A 277 10.96 1.15 0.28
CA PRO A 277 11.02 1.14 1.74
C PRO A 277 11.89 2.29 2.21
N VAL A 278 11.41 3.07 3.17
CA VAL A 278 12.10 4.24 3.71
C VAL A 278 12.20 4.18 5.22
N THR A 279 13.30 4.71 5.76
CA THR A 279 13.53 4.78 7.22
C THR A 279 13.22 6.18 7.76
N GLU A 280 13.06 6.31 9.08
CA GLU A 280 12.78 7.60 9.71
C GLU A 280 13.89 8.63 9.55
N GLU A 281 15.12 8.19 9.36
CA GLU A 281 16.30 9.05 9.21
C GLU A 281 16.62 9.38 7.75
N GLU A 282 15.92 8.76 6.79
CA GLU A 282 16.22 8.89 5.36
C GLU A 282 15.82 10.26 4.82
N THR A 283 16.72 10.86 4.05
CA THR A 283 16.51 12.19 3.47
C THR A 283 15.82 12.10 2.10
N LEU A 284 15.20 13.20 1.67
CA LEU A 284 14.61 13.23 0.32
C LEU A 284 15.67 13.02 -0.78
N GLN A 285 16.91 13.46 -0.56
CA GLN A 285 18.01 13.29 -1.51
C GLN A 285 18.36 11.82 -1.74
N THR A 286 18.46 11.03 -0.67
CA THR A 286 18.74 9.59 -0.78
C THR A 286 17.61 8.84 -1.48
N VAL A 287 16.36 9.26 -1.28
CA VAL A 287 15.20 8.73 -2.02
C VAL A 287 15.27 9.13 -3.50
N LYS A 288 15.60 10.39 -3.83
CA LYS A 288 15.78 10.86 -5.21
C LYS A 288 16.89 10.09 -5.94
N ALA A 289 17.99 9.77 -5.28
CA ALA A 289 19.06 8.94 -5.84
C ALA A 289 18.57 7.52 -6.22
N ARG A 290 17.74 6.91 -5.37
CA ARG A 290 17.12 5.60 -5.65
C ARG A 290 16.12 5.69 -6.80
N ILE A 291 15.31 6.75 -6.83
CA ILE A 291 14.41 7.03 -7.96
C ILE A 291 15.19 7.19 -9.26
N GLN A 292 16.33 7.88 -9.23
CA GLN A 292 17.20 8.03 -10.41
C GLN A 292 17.70 6.67 -10.91
N SER A 293 18.07 5.75 -10.00
CA SER A 293 18.52 4.41 -10.39
C SER A 293 17.45 3.61 -11.13
N ASP A 294 16.18 3.74 -10.75
CA ASP A 294 15.08 2.97 -11.34
C ASP A 294 14.43 3.65 -12.56
N THR A 295 14.48 4.98 -12.64
CA THR A 295 13.79 5.77 -13.68
C THR A 295 14.73 6.39 -14.71
N GLY A 296 16.01 6.54 -14.37
CA GLY A 296 16.99 7.26 -15.18
C GLY A 296 16.86 8.79 -15.13
N ILE A 297 15.88 9.35 -14.41
CA ILE A 297 15.67 10.80 -14.32
C ILE A 297 16.66 11.39 -13.29
N PRO A 298 17.54 12.35 -13.66
CA PRO A 298 18.50 12.95 -12.75
C PRO A 298 17.82 13.68 -11.56
N GLU A 299 18.43 13.67 -10.37
CA GLU A 299 17.82 14.26 -9.15
C GLU A 299 17.31 15.70 -9.29
N GLN A 300 18.02 16.51 -10.09
CA GLN A 300 17.71 17.92 -10.38
C GLN A 300 16.48 18.09 -11.27
N ASP A 301 16.17 17.08 -12.09
CA ASP A 301 15.08 17.09 -13.06
C ASP A 301 13.83 16.36 -12.53
N GLN A 302 13.95 15.70 -11.38
CA GLN A 302 12.83 15.07 -10.69
C GLN A 302 11.93 16.11 -10.00
N GLU A 303 10.78 16.40 -10.59
CA GLU A 303 9.68 17.11 -9.95
C GLU A 303 8.71 16.10 -9.32
N LEU A 304 8.70 16.03 -7.99
CA LEU A 304 7.81 15.16 -7.23
C LEU A 304 6.64 15.96 -6.67
N LEU A 305 5.42 15.61 -7.09
CA LEU A 305 4.17 16.24 -6.67
C LEU A 305 3.32 15.32 -5.82
N GLN A 306 2.67 15.88 -4.79
CA GLN A 306 1.57 15.24 -4.10
C GLN A 306 0.24 15.45 -4.85
N GLU A 307 -0.82 14.72 -4.49
CA GLU A 307 -2.16 14.86 -5.08
C GLU A 307 -2.68 16.30 -5.13
N ALA A 308 -2.38 17.11 -4.10
CA ALA A 308 -2.76 18.52 -4.03
C ALA A 308 -1.94 19.47 -4.94
N GLY A 309 -1.06 18.93 -5.79
CA GLY A 309 -0.15 19.68 -6.65
C GLY A 309 0.92 20.46 -5.88
N LEU A 310 1.33 19.96 -4.72
CA LEU A 310 2.41 20.52 -3.91
C LEU A 310 3.71 19.82 -4.23
N ALA A 311 4.74 20.60 -4.59
CA ALA A 311 6.09 20.09 -4.79
C ALA A 311 6.77 19.78 -3.44
N LEU A 312 7.53 18.69 -3.41
CA LEU A 312 8.33 18.32 -2.24
C LEU A 312 9.58 19.22 -2.14
N PHE A 313 9.58 20.17 -1.19
CA PHE A 313 10.72 21.05 -0.93
C PHE A 313 11.69 20.45 0.10
N SER A 314 12.81 19.91 -0.42
CA SER A 314 14.21 19.74 0.06
C SER A 314 14.62 19.63 1.56
N GLN A 315 13.80 19.91 2.57
CA GLN A 315 14.28 19.92 3.98
C GLN A 315 13.45 19.15 5.00
N LYS A 316 12.32 18.53 4.64
CA LYS A 316 11.51 17.76 5.58
C LYS A 316 11.62 16.26 5.28
N LEU A 317 11.84 15.47 6.34
CA LEU A 317 12.05 14.03 6.28
C LEU A 317 10.91 13.34 5.51
N ALA A 318 11.28 12.39 4.65
CA ALA A 318 10.38 11.65 3.76
C ALA A 318 9.20 11.01 4.53
N THR A 319 9.38 10.74 5.82
CA THR A 319 8.39 10.12 6.71
C THR A 319 7.20 10.99 7.10
N LYS A 320 7.24 12.32 6.96
CA LYS A 320 6.04 13.16 7.16
C LYS A 320 5.02 13.03 6.03
N HIS A 321 5.41 12.42 4.91
CA HIS A 321 4.60 12.27 3.71
C HIS A 321 3.99 10.87 3.58
N ILE A 322 4.22 10.00 4.55
CA ILE A 322 3.65 8.67 4.65
C ILE A 322 2.59 8.78 5.74
N ALA A 323 1.31 8.74 5.36
CA ALA A 323 0.27 8.50 6.34
C ALA A 323 0.55 7.13 6.97
N ASP A 324 0.47 7.03 8.30
CA ASP A 324 0.56 5.74 8.96
C ASP A 324 -0.59 4.87 8.43
N SER A 325 -0.26 3.91 7.56
CA SER A 325 -1.17 2.96 6.88
C SER A 325 -1.93 2.03 7.83
N LYS A 326 -1.85 2.28 9.14
CA LYS A 326 -2.53 1.53 10.20
C LYS A 326 -3.97 2.00 10.47
N VAL A 327 -4.48 3.03 9.76
CA VAL A 327 -5.68 3.76 10.24
C VAL A 327 -6.98 3.60 9.42
N ASN A 328 -7.06 3.23 8.13
CA ASN A 328 -8.34 3.43 7.40
C ASN A 328 -8.71 2.40 6.31
N ASP A 329 -9.59 1.45 6.65
CA ASP A 329 -10.15 0.35 5.81
C ASP A 329 -10.76 0.72 4.42
N THR A 330 -10.79 2.00 4.05
CA THR A 330 -11.51 2.44 2.85
C THR A 330 -10.84 3.51 1.98
N ALA A 331 -9.74 4.16 2.40
CA ALA A 331 -9.26 5.33 1.65
C ALA A 331 -7.73 5.57 1.65
N ALA A 332 -6.91 4.84 2.41
CA ALA A 332 -5.52 5.25 2.63
C ALA A 332 -4.51 4.79 1.55
N ALA A 333 -4.82 3.79 0.74
CA ALA A 333 -3.84 3.26 -0.22
C ALA A 333 -3.50 4.24 -1.37
N ASP A 334 -4.38 5.19 -1.68
CA ASP A 334 -4.11 6.24 -2.69
C ASP A 334 -3.64 7.57 -2.07
N THR A 335 -3.65 7.75 -0.73
CA THR A 335 -3.28 9.03 -0.11
C THR A 335 -1.76 9.28 -0.03
N ASP A 336 -0.93 8.25 -0.17
CA ASP A 336 0.53 8.33 -0.09
C ASP A 336 1.23 8.11 -1.44
N LEU A 337 0.52 8.36 -2.55
CA LEU A 337 1.07 8.29 -3.89
C LEU A 337 1.72 9.63 -4.28
N LEU A 338 3.00 9.59 -4.63
CA LEU A 338 3.72 10.71 -5.24
C LEU A 338 3.75 10.56 -6.76
N PHE A 339 3.62 11.68 -7.46
CA PHE A 339 3.70 11.76 -8.91
C PHE A 339 5.05 12.33 -9.32
N LEU A 340 5.83 11.54 -10.06
CA LEU A 340 7.13 11.95 -10.58
C LEU A 340 7.00 12.45 -12.01
N PHE A 341 7.46 13.68 -12.23
CA PHE A 341 7.60 14.32 -13.53
C PHE A 341 9.07 14.59 -13.83
N ASP A 342 9.39 14.55 -15.12
CA ASP A 342 10.69 14.90 -15.66
C ASP A 342 10.66 16.32 -16.24
N ASN A 343 11.42 17.23 -15.64
CA ASN A 343 11.53 18.63 -16.08
C ASN A 343 12.20 18.79 -17.45
N GLN A 344 12.96 17.80 -17.93
CA GLN A 344 13.57 17.85 -19.25
C GLN A 344 12.56 17.56 -20.37
N LYS A 345 11.45 16.89 -20.06
CA LYS A 345 10.44 16.51 -21.05
C LYS A 345 9.40 17.61 -21.29
N VAL A 346 9.38 18.11 -22.52
CA VAL A 346 8.39 19.10 -22.98
C VAL A 346 7.06 18.45 -23.36
N ALA A 347 7.08 17.18 -23.79
CA ALA A 347 5.91 16.40 -24.14
C ALA A 347 6.07 14.95 -23.68
N TYR A 348 4.95 14.34 -23.27
CA TYR A 348 4.88 12.94 -22.88
C TYR A 348 4.27 12.14 -24.03
N GLU A 349 4.85 10.98 -24.32
CA GLU A 349 4.28 10.06 -25.30
C GLU A 349 2.97 9.46 -24.77
N ALA A 350 2.01 9.21 -25.66
CA ALA A 350 0.69 8.71 -25.28
C ALA A 350 0.68 7.21 -24.90
N GLN A 351 1.78 6.48 -25.14
CA GLN A 351 1.84 5.04 -24.91
C GLN A 351 2.52 4.74 -23.57
N VAL A 352 1.72 4.25 -22.63
CA VAL A 352 2.17 3.76 -21.32
C VAL A 352 2.27 2.24 -21.37
N ALA A 353 3.30 1.68 -20.75
CA ALA A 353 3.47 0.23 -20.67
C ALA A 353 2.31 -0.41 -19.90
N LEU A 354 1.58 -1.31 -20.56
CA LEU A 354 0.52 -2.08 -19.90
C LEU A 354 1.13 -3.13 -18.98
N ARG A 355 0.43 -3.43 -17.87
CA ARG A 355 0.83 -4.52 -16.99
C ARG A 355 0.80 -5.86 -17.75
N PRO A 356 1.78 -6.75 -17.50
CA PRO A 356 1.76 -8.08 -18.09
C PRO A 356 0.56 -8.87 -17.55
N HIS A 357 -0.10 -9.64 -18.42
CA HIS A 357 -1.20 -10.49 -18.01
C HIS A 357 -0.69 -11.76 -17.32
N PRO A 358 -1.54 -12.41 -16.50
CA PRO A 358 -1.29 -13.77 -16.05
C PRO A 358 -1.28 -14.78 -17.22
N GLU A 359 -0.48 -15.84 -17.13
CA GLU A 359 -0.36 -16.89 -18.16
C GLU A 359 -1.72 -17.45 -18.62
N SER A 360 -2.65 -17.63 -17.69
CA SER A 360 -4.00 -18.14 -17.96
C SER A 360 -4.86 -17.16 -18.76
N VAL A 361 -4.63 -15.86 -18.61
CA VAL A 361 -5.30 -14.81 -19.39
C VAL A 361 -4.71 -14.76 -20.79
N ASP A 362 -3.38 -14.84 -20.94
CA ASP A 362 -2.76 -14.87 -22.26
C ASP A 362 -3.19 -16.13 -23.06
N CYS A 363 -3.28 -17.28 -22.39
CA CYS A 363 -3.75 -18.52 -23.01
C CYS A 363 -5.18 -18.40 -23.58
N ILE A 364 -6.10 -17.77 -22.84
CA ILE A 364 -7.49 -17.61 -23.32
C ILE A 364 -7.62 -16.47 -24.33
N LEU A 365 -6.77 -15.43 -24.28
CA LEU A 365 -6.75 -14.37 -25.29
C LEU A 365 -6.27 -14.91 -26.65
N GLN A 366 -5.37 -15.89 -26.65
CA GLN A 366 -4.91 -16.57 -27.86
C GLN A 366 -5.98 -17.49 -28.46
N ASP A 367 -6.73 -18.22 -27.62
CA ASP A 367 -7.84 -19.08 -28.06
C ASP A 367 -9.12 -18.89 -27.21
N PRO A 368 -9.93 -17.85 -27.50
CA PRO A 368 -11.15 -17.57 -26.75
C PRO A 368 -12.26 -18.62 -26.91
N LYS A 369 -12.16 -19.50 -27.90
CA LYS A 369 -13.16 -20.55 -28.18
C LYS A 369 -12.83 -21.88 -27.50
N LYS A 370 -11.71 -21.95 -26.77
CA LYS A 370 -11.31 -23.14 -26.01
C LYS A 370 -12.39 -23.52 -24.99
N ASN A 371 -12.85 -24.76 -25.05
CA ASN A 371 -13.76 -25.30 -24.06
C ASN A 371 -13.01 -25.57 -22.75
N LEU A 372 -13.44 -24.92 -21.67
CA LEU A 372 -12.88 -25.07 -20.33
C LEU A 372 -13.95 -25.60 -19.37
N HIS A 373 -13.52 -26.35 -18.36
CA HIS A 373 -14.42 -26.75 -17.29
C HIS A 373 -14.86 -25.54 -16.46
N PHE A 374 -16.04 -25.63 -15.82
CA PHE A 374 -16.61 -24.51 -15.06
C PHE A 374 -15.65 -23.90 -14.02
N PHE A 375 -14.87 -24.72 -13.31
CA PHE A 375 -13.91 -24.23 -12.32
C PHE A 375 -12.74 -23.45 -12.96
N GLN A 376 -12.30 -23.85 -14.16
CA GLN A 376 -11.29 -23.13 -14.94
C GLN A 376 -11.86 -21.81 -15.47
N LEU A 377 -13.10 -21.82 -15.98
CA LEU A 377 -13.81 -20.61 -16.41
C LEU A 377 -13.95 -19.61 -15.26
N ARG A 378 -14.38 -20.06 -14.07
CA ARG A 378 -14.50 -19.21 -12.89
C ARG A 378 -13.19 -18.50 -12.56
N LYS A 379 -12.05 -19.20 -12.63
CA LYS A 379 -10.72 -18.63 -12.40
C LYS A 379 -10.34 -17.61 -13.48
N VAL A 380 -10.40 -18.00 -14.75
CA VAL A 380 -9.97 -17.16 -15.88
C VAL A 380 -10.84 -15.91 -16.00
N TRP A 381 -12.17 -16.03 -15.88
CA TRP A 381 -13.08 -14.89 -15.94
C TRP A 381 -12.87 -13.92 -14.77
N GLY A 382 -12.61 -14.44 -13.56
CA GLY A 382 -12.22 -13.61 -12.42
C GLY A 382 -10.93 -12.82 -12.69
N GLN A 383 -9.92 -13.47 -13.28
CA GLN A 383 -8.66 -12.82 -13.63
C GLN A 383 -8.80 -11.77 -14.76
N ILE A 384 -9.65 -12.02 -15.76
CA ILE A 384 -9.98 -11.03 -16.81
C ILE A 384 -10.69 -9.82 -16.19
N TRP A 385 -11.72 -10.05 -15.39
CA TRP A 385 -12.42 -8.98 -14.68
C TRP A 385 -11.46 -8.15 -13.82
N HIS A 386 -10.57 -8.82 -13.09
CA HIS A 386 -9.54 -8.16 -12.29
C HIS A 386 -8.59 -7.33 -13.16
N THR A 387 -8.16 -7.85 -14.31
CA THR A 387 -7.31 -7.11 -15.27
C THR A 387 -7.99 -5.83 -15.74
N ILE A 388 -9.28 -5.90 -16.09
CA ILE A 388 -10.08 -4.72 -16.49
C ILE A 388 -10.21 -3.72 -15.33
N ARG A 389 -10.45 -4.21 -14.11
CA ARG A 389 -10.47 -3.35 -12.91
C ARG A 389 -9.13 -2.64 -12.71
N MET A 390 -8.01 -3.34 -12.83
CA MET A 390 -6.68 -2.74 -12.72
C MET A 390 -6.41 -1.70 -13.81
N LEU A 391 -6.83 -1.94 -15.05
CA LEU A 391 -6.74 -0.94 -16.12
C LEU A 391 -7.52 0.33 -15.77
N LYS A 392 -8.73 0.19 -15.20
CA LYS A 392 -9.53 1.33 -14.73
C LYS A 392 -8.81 2.09 -13.60
N GLU A 393 -8.27 1.37 -12.61
CA GLU A 393 -7.54 1.96 -11.48
C GLU A 393 -6.26 2.68 -11.93
N ASP A 394 -5.47 2.07 -12.80
CA ASP A 394 -4.25 2.68 -13.36
C ASP A 394 -4.57 3.92 -14.19
N CYS A 395 -5.65 3.92 -14.98
CA CYS A 395 -6.13 5.10 -15.70
C CYS A 395 -6.53 6.24 -14.73
N ASN A 396 -7.24 5.91 -13.64
CA ASN A 396 -7.60 6.89 -12.63
C ASN A 396 -6.37 7.51 -11.95
N ARG A 397 -5.33 6.71 -11.66
CA ARG A 397 -4.07 7.21 -11.08
C ARG A 397 -3.31 8.15 -12.02
N LEU A 398 -3.27 7.84 -13.32
CA LEU A 398 -2.70 8.74 -14.32
C LEU A 398 -3.48 10.07 -14.39
N GLN A 399 -4.81 10.02 -14.31
CA GLN A 399 -5.64 11.22 -14.23
C GLN A 399 -5.37 12.02 -12.95
N GLN A 400 -5.19 11.37 -11.80
CA GLN A 400 -4.80 12.04 -10.56
C GLN A 400 -3.45 12.75 -10.70
N GLY A 401 -2.45 12.11 -11.32
CA GLY A 401 -1.16 12.75 -11.61
C GLY A 401 -1.31 13.98 -12.51
N GLN A 402 -2.11 13.88 -13.57
CA GLN A 402 -2.39 15.02 -14.45
C GLN A 402 -3.12 16.16 -13.72
N ARG A 403 -4.05 15.85 -12.80
CA ARG A 403 -4.68 16.83 -11.91
C ARG A 403 -3.69 17.48 -10.95
N ALA A 404 -2.77 16.71 -10.37
CA ALA A 404 -1.72 17.25 -9.49
C ALA A 404 -0.82 18.25 -10.23
N ALA A 405 -0.39 17.93 -11.45
CA ALA A 405 0.36 18.85 -12.31
C ALA A 405 -0.45 20.12 -12.64
N MET A 406 -1.73 19.97 -12.99
CA MET A 406 -2.62 21.11 -13.24
C MET A 406 -2.75 22.02 -12.01
N MET A 407 -2.90 21.45 -10.81
CA MET A 407 -2.97 22.20 -9.56
C MET A 407 -1.68 22.97 -9.28
N ASN A 408 -0.52 22.37 -9.56
CA ASN A 408 0.78 23.04 -9.45
C ASN A 408 0.87 24.23 -10.45
N LEU A 409 0.48 24.01 -11.70
CA LEU A 409 0.44 25.06 -12.73
C LEU A 409 -0.44 26.24 -12.33
N LEU A 410 -1.64 25.98 -11.79
CA LEU A 410 -2.54 27.03 -11.32
C LEU A 410 -1.92 27.87 -10.19
N ARG A 411 -1.14 27.25 -9.29
CA ARG A 411 -0.40 27.97 -8.24
C ARG A 411 0.69 28.88 -8.82
N TYR A 412 1.47 28.38 -9.79
CA TYR A 412 2.45 29.19 -10.49
C TYR A 412 1.80 30.36 -11.24
N ASN A 413 0.71 30.12 -11.98
CA ASN A 413 -0.01 31.16 -12.69
C ASN A 413 -0.58 32.25 -11.75
N SER A 414 -1.07 31.85 -10.57
CA SER A 414 -1.52 32.81 -9.54
C SER A 414 -0.36 33.71 -9.07
N THR A 415 0.81 33.12 -8.83
CA THR A 415 2.01 33.85 -8.40
C THR A 415 2.51 34.79 -9.50
N LEU A 416 2.58 34.30 -10.74
CA LEU A 416 2.98 35.10 -11.90
C LEU A 416 2.01 36.25 -12.14
N SER A 417 0.70 36.02 -11.97
CA SER A 417 -0.32 37.06 -12.07
C SER A 417 -0.14 38.16 -11.01
N LYS A 418 0.19 37.79 -9.76
CA LYS A 418 0.51 38.77 -8.70
C LYS A 418 1.76 39.59 -9.05
N MET A 419 2.80 38.95 -9.56
CA MET A 419 4.02 39.64 -10.01
C MET A 419 3.74 40.57 -11.20
N LYS A 420 2.94 40.14 -12.17
CA LYS A 420 2.51 40.95 -13.32
C LYS A 420 1.79 42.23 -12.85
N ASN A 421 0.85 42.10 -11.91
CA ASN A 421 0.12 43.25 -11.39
C ASN A 421 1.05 44.22 -10.64
N SER A 422 2.02 43.69 -9.89
CA SER A 422 3.03 44.49 -9.20
C SER A 422 3.95 45.21 -10.19
N MET A 423 4.39 44.52 -11.24
CA MET A 423 5.20 45.09 -12.33
C MET A 423 4.45 46.19 -13.08
N ALA A 424 3.17 45.97 -13.39
CA ALA A 424 2.33 46.98 -14.04
C ALA A 424 2.20 48.24 -13.17
N SER A 425 2.01 48.07 -11.85
CA SER A 425 1.96 49.18 -10.90
C SER A 425 3.29 49.94 -10.83
N LEU A 426 4.42 49.23 -10.72
CA LEU A 426 5.75 49.85 -10.69
C LEU A 426 6.07 50.58 -12.01
N SER A 427 5.68 50.01 -13.15
CA SER A 427 5.84 50.65 -14.46
C SER A 427 5.05 51.95 -14.57
N GLN A 428 3.80 51.97 -14.07
CA GLN A 428 2.99 53.18 -14.02
C GLN A 428 3.60 54.25 -13.10
N GLN A 429 4.11 53.86 -11.93
CA GLN A 429 4.80 54.79 -11.02
C GLN A 429 6.08 55.35 -11.63
N LEU A 430 6.88 54.52 -12.30
CA LEU A 430 8.10 54.95 -12.97
C LEU A 430 7.78 55.92 -14.10
N LYS A 431 6.75 55.63 -14.91
CA LYS A 431 6.29 56.53 -15.97
C LYS A 431 5.88 57.90 -15.40
N ALA A 432 5.07 57.91 -14.33
CA ALA A 432 4.66 59.16 -13.69
C ALA A 432 5.85 59.96 -13.12
N LYS A 433 6.83 59.29 -12.50
CA LYS A 433 8.05 59.96 -12.00
C LYS A 433 8.91 60.51 -13.13
N LEU A 434 9.04 59.78 -14.24
CA LEU A 434 9.78 60.24 -15.42
C LEU A 434 9.09 61.43 -16.09
N ASP A 435 7.76 61.41 -16.20
CA ASP A 435 7.00 62.54 -16.75
C ASP A 435 7.17 63.79 -15.86
N PHE A 436 7.08 63.63 -14.53
CA PHE A 436 7.34 64.72 -13.58
C PHE A 436 8.78 65.26 -13.68
N PHE A 437 9.77 64.37 -13.76
CA PHE A 437 11.19 64.75 -13.89
C PHE A 437 11.45 65.48 -15.21
N LYS A 438 10.88 65.00 -16.32
CA LYS A 438 10.97 65.66 -17.63
C LYS A 438 10.36 67.06 -17.61
N THR A 439 9.23 67.25 -16.94
CA THR A 439 8.63 68.58 -16.79
C THR A 439 9.51 69.48 -15.92
N SER A 440 10.03 68.98 -14.79
CA SER A 440 10.91 69.75 -13.90
C SER A 440 12.17 70.21 -14.61
N ILE A 441 12.90 69.28 -15.26
CA ILE A 441 14.17 69.60 -15.91
C ILE A 441 13.98 70.56 -17.10
N GLN A 442 12.85 70.47 -17.81
CA GLN A 442 12.54 71.39 -18.90
C GLN A 442 12.33 72.82 -18.38
N ILE A 443 11.60 72.98 -17.27
CA ILE A 443 11.38 74.29 -16.64
C ILE A 443 12.71 74.87 -16.14
N ASP A 444 13.53 74.05 -15.49
CA ASP A 444 14.84 74.48 -14.99
C ASP A 444 15.75 74.93 -16.15
N LEU A 445 15.77 74.19 -17.27
CA LEU A 445 16.54 74.56 -18.47
C LEU A 445 16.02 75.84 -19.14
N GLU A 446 14.70 76.01 -19.26
CA GLU A 446 14.09 77.23 -19.84
C GLU A 446 14.37 78.47 -18.99
N LYS A 447 14.19 78.36 -17.66
CA LYS A 447 14.45 79.46 -16.73
C LYS A 447 15.93 79.80 -16.63
N TYR A 448 16.82 78.81 -16.69
CA TYR A 448 18.25 79.05 -16.77
C TYR A 448 18.63 79.85 -18.03
N LYS A 449 18.08 79.48 -19.20
CA LYS A 449 18.30 80.22 -20.46
C LYS A 449 17.82 81.67 -20.41
N GLU A 450 16.67 81.94 -19.82
CA GLU A 450 16.16 83.31 -19.61
C GLU A 450 17.10 84.13 -18.70
N GLN A 451 17.76 83.50 -17.73
CA GLN A 451 18.59 84.17 -16.75
C GLN A 451 20.04 84.43 -17.21
N ILE A 452 20.52 83.77 -18.27
CA ILE A 452 21.89 83.96 -18.81
C ILE A 452 22.16 85.42 -19.23
N GLU A 453 21.13 86.18 -19.60
CA GLU A 453 21.27 87.57 -20.07
C GLU A 453 21.36 88.60 -18.92
N PHE A 454 20.88 88.28 -17.70
CA PHE A 454 20.77 89.23 -16.58
C PHE A 454 21.17 88.68 -15.19
N GLY A 455 21.65 87.42 -15.06
CA GLY A 455 21.90 86.75 -13.78
C GLY A 455 23.19 85.91 -13.70
N ILE A 456 23.24 84.93 -12.78
CA ILE A 456 24.43 84.11 -12.48
C ILE A 456 24.68 83.12 -13.62
N SER A 457 25.78 83.29 -14.36
CA SER A 457 26.21 82.36 -15.41
C SER A 457 27.36 81.47 -14.91
N GLU A 458 27.05 80.22 -14.59
CA GLU A 458 28.08 79.19 -14.35
C GLU A 458 28.30 78.40 -15.65
N TYR A 459 29.44 78.63 -16.29
CA TYR A 459 29.79 78.06 -17.60
C TYR A 459 29.87 76.52 -17.63
N ASP A 460 29.88 75.85 -16.47
CA ASP A 460 30.05 74.39 -16.36
C ASP A 460 28.75 73.58 -16.51
N MET A 461 27.56 74.19 -16.30
CA MET A 461 26.29 73.47 -16.50
C MET A 461 25.88 73.34 -17.97
N GLY A 462 26.42 74.18 -18.87
CA GLY A 462 26.17 74.09 -20.31
C GLY A 462 26.75 72.82 -20.96
N GLN A 463 27.79 72.22 -20.37
CA GLN A 463 28.32 70.93 -20.85
C GLN A 463 27.39 69.74 -20.57
N ALA A 464 26.50 69.84 -19.59
CA ALA A 464 25.48 68.81 -19.33
C ALA A 464 24.34 68.85 -20.37
N GLU A 465 24.14 69.98 -21.05
CA GLU A 465 23.14 70.16 -22.11
C GLU A 465 23.46 69.32 -23.36
N VAL A 466 24.75 69.10 -23.64
CA VAL A 466 25.23 68.25 -24.73
C VAL A 466 25.03 66.76 -24.42
N PHE A 467 25.05 66.37 -23.14
CA PHE A 467 24.83 64.97 -22.73
C PHE A 467 23.35 64.56 -22.78
N LEU A 468 22.42 65.48 -22.53
CA LEU A 468 20.98 65.20 -22.56
C LEU A 468 20.41 65.09 -23.98
N HIS A 469 20.99 65.79 -24.96
CA HIS A 469 20.58 65.68 -26.37
C HIS A 469 20.89 64.31 -27.00
N ILE A 470 21.80 63.53 -26.41
CA ILE A 470 22.12 62.15 -26.84
C ILE A 470 21.01 61.16 -26.42
N LEU A 471 20.13 61.52 -25.48
CA LEU A 471 19.01 60.70 -25.03
C LEU A 471 17.67 61.04 -25.73
N GLY A 472 17.73 61.74 -26.87
CA GLY A 472 16.61 61.92 -27.81
C GLY A 472 16.18 60.60 -28.48
N PRO A 473 14.98 60.55 -29.10
CA PRO A 473 14.19 59.34 -29.28
C PRO A 473 14.73 58.43 -30.39
N GLN A 474 15.65 57.52 -30.07
CA GLN A 474 16.03 56.42 -30.97
C GLN A 474 15.75 55.01 -30.44
N ASN A 475 15.07 54.84 -29.30
CA ASN A 475 14.67 53.51 -28.81
C ASN A 475 13.16 53.35 -28.57
N VAL A 476 12.35 53.79 -29.53
CA VAL A 476 10.94 53.38 -29.63
C VAL A 476 10.83 52.34 -30.74
N LEU A 477 11.38 51.14 -30.53
CA LEU A 477 11.23 50.02 -31.47
C LEU A 477 11.12 48.63 -30.81
N LEU A 478 10.78 48.54 -29.51
CA LEU A 478 10.66 47.24 -28.84
C LEU A 478 9.30 46.95 -28.16
N THR A 479 8.25 47.74 -28.45
CA THR A 479 6.92 47.52 -27.84
C THR A 479 5.79 47.23 -28.83
N GLN A 480 6.09 46.88 -30.10
CA GLN A 480 5.04 46.67 -31.13
C GLN A 480 4.96 45.26 -31.74
N SER A 481 5.47 44.21 -31.08
CA SER A 481 5.39 42.83 -31.61
C SER A 481 4.66 41.81 -30.73
N TRP A 482 3.70 42.23 -29.90
CA TRP A 482 2.94 41.31 -29.02
C TRP A 482 1.42 41.50 -29.06
N SER A 483 0.86 41.90 -30.21
CA SER A 483 -0.61 42.01 -30.36
C SER A 483 -1.18 41.46 -31.68
N GLN A 484 -0.50 40.50 -32.31
CA GLN A 484 -1.09 39.68 -33.36
C GLN A 484 -0.59 38.25 -33.16
N ASP A 485 -1.37 37.47 -32.42
CA ASP A 485 -1.70 36.08 -32.70
C ASP A 485 -2.59 35.60 -31.54
N SER A 486 -3.89 35.80 -31.75
CA SER A 486 -5.01 35.25 -30.97
C SER A 486 -5.76 34.26 -31.83
#